data_AF-A0A1F6B3B0-F1
#
_entry.id   AF-A0A1F6B3B0-F1
#
_cell.length_a   1.000
_cell.length_b   1.000
_cell.length_c   1.000
_cell.angle_alpha   90.00
_cell.angle_beta   90.00
_cell.angle_gamma   90.00
#
_symmetry.space_group_name_H-M   'P 1'
#
loop_
_entity.id
_entity.type
_entity.pdbx_description
1 polymer ?
#
loop_
_entity_poly.entity_id
_entity_poly.type
_entity_poly.pdbx_seq_one_letter_code
_entity_poly.pdbx_strand_id
1 'polypeptide(L)'
;MKLLRTDISSFIYLFSLTSLFPLVYLTQNSSYLLWQIPPLNMIDFPYRIMVLIIFLASTLSGYLARNKISLFLGLFLVVYAVVGNFSLISPSGFFRKNDAYYYTNDATTTAKDELTPNWVIEKPKSRYASKVEIIFGRAEINQLLYNSKSISFQLKALSAGSLQINTIYFPGWKFKMNNKEIPIGYNNPRGLITFAFPQGTNQISGRFTETPLRLAADIISLMAIIFIISRLIYVRKG
;
A
#
# COMPACT_ATOMS: atom_id res chain seq x y z
N MET A 1 -21.55 36.14 -28.28
CA MET A 1 -20.76 35.50 -27.20
C MET A 1 -20.30 34.12 -27.68
N LYS A 2 -19.22 34.08 -28.49
CA LYS A 2 -18.59 32.82 -28.95
C LYS A 2 -17.76 32.30 -27.79
N LEU A 3 -18.31 31.35 -27.02
CA LEU A 3 -17.56 30.59 -26.03
C LEU A 3 -16.32 29.99 -26.70
N LEU A 4 -15.16 30.24 -26.09
CA LEU A 4 -13.85 29.80 -26.54
C LEU A 4 -13.88 28.31 -26.92
N ARG A 5 -13.85 28.01 -28.22
CA ARG A 5 -13.33 26.71 -28.71
C ARG A 5 -11.83 26.74 -28.44
N THR A 6 -11.43 26.48 -27.20
CA THR A 6 -10.02 26.20 -26.91
C THR A 6 -9.66 24.91 -27.61
N ASP A 7 -8.69 24.99 -28.52
CA ASP A 7 -7.97 23.83 -29.03
C ASP A 7 -7.55 22.96 -27.82
N ILE A 8 -7.73 21.65 -27.90
CA ILE A 8 -7.39 20.68 -26.86
C ILE A 8 -5.93 20.89 -26.41
N SER A 9 -5.04 21.24 -27.35
CA SER A 9 -3.65 21.57 -27.03
C SER A 9 -3.54 22.80 -26.12
N SER A 10 -4.26 23.89 -26.42
CA SER A 10 -4.28 25.09 -25.59
C SER A 10 -4.88 24.85 -24.22
N PHE A 11 -5.91 23.99 -24.14
CA PHE A 11 -6.49 23.57 -22.87
C PHE A 11 -5.48 22.78 -22.02
N ILE A 12 -4.80 21.77 -22.58
CA ILE A 12 -3.79 20.97 -21.88
C ILE A 12 -2.64 21.86 -21.38
N TYR A 13 -2.18 22.79 -22.22
CA TYR A 13 -1.14 23.74 -21.84
C TYR A 13 -1.56 24.59 -20.65
N LEU A 14 -2.72 25.25 -20.73
CA LEU A 14 -3.22 26.12 -19.66
C LEU A 14 -3.46 25.32 -18.38
N PHE A 15 -4.09 24.14 -18.48
CA PHE A 15 -4.33 23.27 -17.34
C PHE A 15 -3.02 22.84 -16.66
N SER A 16 -2.02 22.43 -17.44
CA SER A 16 -0.74 21.99 -16.88
C SER A 16 -0.01 23.14 -16.21
N LEU A 17 -0.02 24.32 -16.83
CA LEU A 17 0.64 25.52 -16.29
C LEU A 17 -0.02 26.01 -14.99
N THR A 18 -1.36 26.08 -14.95
CA THR A 18 -2.09 26.53 -13.76
C THR A 18 -2.04 25.53 -12.62
N SER A 19 -1.99 24.23 -12.93
CA SER A 19 -1.89 23.17 -11.92
C SER A 19 -0.48 23.03 -11.33
N LEU A 20 0.57 23.41 -12.06
CA LEU A 20 1.95 23.22 -11.61
C LEU A 20 2.29 24.11 -10.40
N PHE A 21 1.83 25.36 -10.40
CA PHE A 21 2.11 26.32 -9.32
C PHE A 21 1.63 25.88 -7.93
N PRO A 22 0.34 25.52 -7.72
CA PRO A 22 -0.13 25.07 -6.41
C PRO A 22 0.55 23.75 -5.98
N LEU A 23 0.85 22.85 -6.91
CA LEU A 23 1.55 21.59 -6.58
C LEU A 23 2.98 21.84 -6.12
N VAL A 24 3.71 22.76 -6.77
CA VAL A 24 5.04 23.18 -6.32
C VAL A 24 4.95 23.91 -4.98
N TYR A 25 3.93 24.75 -4.75
CA TYR A 25 3.73 25.40 -3.46
C TYR A 25 3.54 24.36 -2.34
N LEU A 26 2.79 23.29 -2.58
CA LEU A 26 2.59 22.21 -1.60
C LEU A 26 3.87 21.47 -1.23
N THR A 27 4.96 21.56 -2.01
CA THR A 27 6.26 20.96 -1.63
C THR A 27 7.12 21.89 -0.77
N GLN A 28 6.74 23.16 -0.61
CA GLN A 28 7.48 24.15 0.17
C GLN A 28 7.09 24.14 1.65
N ASN A 29 8.03 24.49 2.52
CA ASN A 29 7.79 24.55 3.97
C ASN A 29 6.69 25.57 4.34
N SER A 30 6.50 26.60 3.52
CA SER A 30 5.44 27.61 3.70
C SER A 30 4.02 27.01 3.64
N SER A 31 3.83 25.87 2.98
CA SER A 31 2.52 25.22 2.88
C SER A 31 2.18 24.34 4.09
N TYR A 32 2.97 24.37 5.16
CA TYR A 32 2.81 23.50 6.34
C TYR A 32 1.38 23.51 6.91
N LEU A 33 0.71 24.67 6.96
CA LEU A 33 -0.66 24.78 7.46
C LEU A 33 -1.66 23.95 6.64
N LEU A 34 -1.47 23.85 5.33
CA LEU A 34 -2.34 23.04 4.47
C LEU A 34 -2.15 21.55 4.75
N TRP A 35 -0.93 21.13 5.08
CA TRP A 35 -0.61 19.74 5.43
C TRP A 35 -1.23 19.26 6.74
N GLN A 36 -1.77 20.15 7.57
CA GLN A 36 -2.51 19.77 8.78
C GLN A 36 -3.95 19.35 8.50
N ILE A 37 -4.47 19.62 7.30
CA ILE A 37 -5.88 19.44 6.97
C ILE A 37 -6.08 18.09 6.26
N PRO A 38 -7.02 17.22 6.69
CA PRO A 38 -7.39 16.04 5.92
C PRO A 38 -7.92 16.37 4.52
N PRO A 39 -7.56 15.61 3.47
CA PRO A 39 -6.78 14.37 3.49
C PRO A 39 -5.26 14.57 3.33
N LEU A 40 -4.77 15.81 3.26
CA LEU A 40 -3.33 16.07 3.05
C LEU A 40 -2.48 15.52 4.19
N ASN A 41 -2.98 15.59 5.42
CA ASN A 41 -2.30 15.03 6.60
C ASN A 41 -2.13 13.50 6.57
N MET A 42 -2.76 12.80 5.62
CA MET A 42 -2.63 11.34 5.44
C MET A 42 -1.47 10.97 4.49
N ILE A 43 -0.87 11.95 3.81
CA ILE A 43 0.27 11.73 2.91
C ILE A 43 1.55 11.88 3.74
N ASP A 44 2.36 10.83 3.82
CA ASP A 44 3.53 10.81 4.70
C ASP A 44 4.54 11.94 4.43
N PHE A 45 4.69 12.33 3.15
CA PHE A 45 5.69 13.30 2.72
C PHE A 45 5.22 14.18 1.55
N PRO A 46 5.48 15.49 1.58
CA PRO A 46 5.12 16.41 0.50
C PRO A 46 5.71 16.05 -0.87
N TYR A 47 6.91 15.46 -0.91
CA TYR A 47 7.56 15.07 -2.16
C TYR A 47 6.81 13.96 -2.93
N ARG A 48 5.81 13.29 -2.33
CA ARG A 48 4.93 12.36 -3.07
C ARG A 48 4.14 13.08 -4.18
N ILE A 49 3.90 14.38 -4.03
CA ILE A 49 3.28 15.24 -5.06
C ILE A 49 4.20 15.44 -6.27
N MET A 50 5.52 15.22 -6.13
CA MET A 50 6.50 15.46 -7.18
C MET A 50 6.26 14.62 -8.43
N VAL A 51 5.62 13.44 -8.30
CA VAL A 51 5.21 12.62 -9.45
C VAL A 51 4.26 13.39 -10.37
N LEU A 52 3.28 14.10 -9.79
CA LEU A 52 2.33 14.92 -10.55
C LEU A 52 3.04 16.13 -11.18
N ILE A 53 3.95 16.77 -10.44
CA ILE A 53 4.75 17.89 -10.95
C ILE A 53 5.59 17.46 -12.15
N ILE A 54 6.28 16.32 -12.06
CA ILE A 54 7.11 15.77 -13.14
C ILE A 54 6.24 15.46 -14.37
N PHE A 55 5.07 14.87 -14.19
CA PHE A 55 4.14 14.58 -15.28
C PHE A 55 3.63 15.84 -15.99
N LEU A 56 3.25 16.89 -15.24
CA LEU A 56 2.82 18.15 -15.84
C LEU A 56 3.99 18.91 -16.48
N ALA A 57 5.17 18.91 -15.85
CA ALA A 57 6.37 19.52 -16.40
C ALA A 57 6.83 18.84 -17.69
N SER A 58 6.78 17.50 -17.76
CA SER A 58 7.10 16.77 -18.99
C SER A 58 6.10 17.09 -20.11
N THR A 59 4.81 17.17 -19.79
CA THR A 59 3.78 17.60 -20.73
C THR A 59 4.01 19.02 -21.24
N LEU A 60 4.40 19.96 -20.37
CA LEU A 60 4.73 21.35 -20.73
C LEU A 60 6.01 21.44 -21.58
N SER A 61 6.98 20.56 -21.36
CA SER A 61 8.24 20.56 -22.11
C SER A 61 8.03 20.37 -23.62
N GLY A 62 7.00 19.62 -24.02
CA GLY A 62 6.62 19.47 -25.43
C GLY A 62 6.24 20.79 -26.12
N TYR A 63 5.78 21.79 -25.36
CA TYR A 63 5.46 23.12 -25.89
C TYR A 63 6.71 24.02 -26.04
N LEU A 64 7.78 23.75 -25.28
CA LEU A 64 9.05 24.49 -25.41
C LEU A 64 9.73 24.25 -26.76
N ALA A 65 9.45 23.12 -27.42
CA ALA A 65 9.98 22.79 -28.74
C ALA A 65 9.37 23.58 -29.90
N ARG A 66 8.34 24.42 -29.65
CA ARG A 66 7.68 25.21 -30.71
C ARG A 66 8.54 26.36 -31.25
N ASN A 67 9.47 26.89 -30.46
CA ASN A 67 10.39 27.96 -30.87
C ASN A 67 11.83 27.55 -30.54
N LYS A 68 12.77 27.85 -31.46
CA LYS A 68 14.21 27.57 -31.30
C LYS A 68 14.79 28.21 -30.02
N ILE A 69 14.32 29.41 -29.65
CA ILE A 69 14.80 30.11 -28.45
C ILE A 69 14.37 29.36 -27.18
N SER A 70 13.09 28.99 -27.06
CA SER A 70 12.58 28.25 -25.92
C SER A 70 13.15 26.82 -25.84
N LEU A 71 13.43 26.21 -27.00
CA LEU A 71 14.12 24.93 -27.06
C LEU A 71 15.55 25.05 -26.51
N PHE A 72 16.32 26.04 -26.95
CA PHE A 72 17.69 26.25 -26.48
C PHE A 72 17.74 26.59 -24.99
N LEU A 73 16.85 27.48 -24.53
CA LEU A 73 16.73 27.80 -23.10
C LEU A 73 16.32 26.57 -22.27
N GLY A 74 15.38 25.77 -22.77
CA GLY A 74 14.96 24.53 -22.12
C GLY A 74 16.10 23.52 -22.01
N LEU A 75 16.84 23.29 -23.10
CA LEU A 75 18.01 22.41 -23.10
C LEU A 75 19.09 22.92 -22.15
N PHE A 76 19.37 24.23 -22.16
CA PHE A 76 20.30 24.85 -21.23
C PHE A 76 19.88 24.61 -19.77
N LEU A 77 18.61 24.81 -19.43
CA LEU A 77 18.08 24.55 -18.08
C LEU A 77 18.19 23.08 -17.67
N VAL A 78 17.95 22.15 -18.60
CA VAL A 78 18.14 20.71 -18.35
C VAL A 78 19.60 20.40 -18.08
N VAL A 79 20.52 20.88 -18.92
CA VAL A 79 21.97 20.68 -18.74
C VAL A 79 22.42 21.30 -17.41
N TYR A 80 22.00 22.52 -17.13
CA TYR A 80 22.29 23.21 -15.88
C TYR A 80 21.79 22.42 -14.67
N ALA A 81 20.55 21.90 -14.71
CA ALA A 81 19.99 21.09 -13.64
C ALA A 81 20.76 19.78 -13.46
N VAL A 82 21.11 19.08 -14.54
CA VAL A 82 21.87 17.81 -14.47
C VAL A 82 23.27 18.05 -13.92
N VAL A 83 24.00 19.05 -14.43
CA VAL A 83 25.36 19.37 -13.99
C VAL A 83 25.36 19.87 -12.55
N GLY A 84 24.44 20.78 -12.20
CA GLY A 84 24.33 21.34 -10.86
C GLY A 84 23.93 20.32 -9.78
N ASN A 85 23.25 19.24 -10.17
CA ASN A 85 22.86 18.15 -9.27
C ASN A 85 23.70 16.88 -9.44
N PHE A 86 24.74 16.89 -10.28
CA PHE A 86 25.52 15.69 -10.59
C PHE A 86 26.18 15.08 -9.33
N SER A 87 26.57 15.94 -8.38
CA SER A 87 27.13 15.52 -7.09
C SER A 87 26.14 14.71 -6.24
N LEU A 88 24.84 14.89 -6.42
CA LEU A 88 23.79 14.18 -5.67
C LEU A 88 23.55 12.75 -6.17
N ILE A 89 24.07 12.40 -7.36
CA ILE A 89 23.88 11.07 -7.97
C ILE A 89 24.74 10.02 -7.26
N SER A 90 25.80 10.43 -6.56
CA SER A 90 26.69 9.50 -5.86
C SER A 90 26.03 8.96 -4.59
N PRO A 91 26.03 7.64 -4.36
CA PRO A 91 25.49 7.08 -3.12
C PRO A 91 26.28 7.60 -1.92
N SER A 92 25.59 7.95 -0.83
CA SER A 92 26.23 8.41 0.42
C SER A 92 27.05 7.31 1.11
N GLY A 93 26.81 6.04 0.76
CA GLY A 93 27.58 4.89 1.20
C GLY A 93 26.97 3.58 0.71
N PHE A 94 27.75 2.50 0.78
CA PHE A 94 27.26 1.16 0.49
C PHE A 94 27.00 0.41 1.80
N PHE A 95 25.73 0.09 2.05
CA PHE A 95 25.36 -0.74 3.20
C PHE A 95 25.32 -2.21 2.78
N ARG A 96 26.45 -2.90 2.90
CA ARG A 96 26.58 -4.32 2.54
C ARG A 96 26.47 -5.18 3.79
N LYS A 97 25.36 -5.90 3.94
CA LYS A 97 25.17 -6.92 4.97
C LYS A 97 25.11 -8.31 4.32
N ASN A 98 25.34 -9.35 5.11
CA ASN A 98 25.19 -10.72 4.64
C ASN A 98 23.70 -11.10 4.52
N ASP A 99 23.40 -12.20 3.84
CA ASP A 99 22.02 -12.66 3.65
C ASP A 99 21.29 -12.91 4.97
N ALA A 100 22.02 -13.36 6.01
CA ALA A 100 21.47 -13.60 7.34
C ALA A 100 20.85 -12.35 7.96
N TYR A 101 21.47 -11.18 7.78
CA TYR A 101 20.93 -9.90 8.25
C TYR A 101 19.55 -9.61 7.63
N TYR A 102 19.39 -9.79 6.32
CA TYR A 102 18.12 -9.52 5.64
C TYR A 102 17.06 -10.59 5.93
N TYR A 103 17.47 -11.85 6.06
CA TYR A 103 16.56 -12.96 6.36
C TYR A 103 15.96 -12.89 7.77
N THR A 104 16.76 -12.43 8.75
CA THR A 104 16.36 -12.32 10.17
C THR A 104 15.83 -10.95 10.55
N ASN A 105 15.72 -10.01 9.59
CA ASN A 105 15.20 -8.69 9.87
C ASN A 105 13.71 -8.76 10.22
N ASP A 106 13.38 -8.32 11.44
CA ASP A 106 12.02 -8.22 11.95
C ASP A 106 11.46 -6.80 11.85
N ALA A 107 12.23 -5.86 11.28
CA ALA A 107 11.73 -4.53 10.99
C ALA A 107 10.61 -4.57 9.94
N THR A 108 9.60 -3.73 10.16
CA THR A 108 8.52 -3.48 9.20
C THR A 108 9.01 -2.55 8.09
N THR A 109 8.39 -2.62 6.92
CA THR A 109 8.71 -1.74 5.77
C THR A 109 7.95 -0.40 5.82
N THR A 110 7.37 -0.07 6.97
CA THR A 110 6.49 1.09 7.18
C THR A 110 7.23 2.21 7.91
N ALA A 111 7.01 3.46 7.51
CA ALA A 111 7.74 4.59 8.07
C ALA A 111 7.26 4.98 9.48
N LYS A 112 5.97 4.79 9.76
CA LYS A 112 5.29 5.11 11.02
C LYS A 112 4.36 3.98 11.47
N ASP A 113 4.58 2.77 10.96
CA ASP A 113 3.69 1.63 11.15
C ASP A 113 2.26 1.89 10.63
N GLU A 114 2.14 2.72 9.59
CA GLU A 114 0.89 3.19 8.99
C GLU A 114 0.03 2.07 8.40
N LEU A 115 0.62 0.92 8.10
CA LEU A 115 -0.09 -0.28 7.63
C LEU A 115 -0.46 -1.24 8.77
N THR A 116 -0.11 -0.90 10.01
CA THR A 116 -0.48 -1.70 11.17
C THR A 116 -1.97 -1.57 11.39
N PRO A 117 -2.70 -2.69 11.52
CA PRO A 117 -4.13 -2.59 11.67
C PRO A 117 -4.58 -2.02 13.02
N ASN A 118 -5.73 -1.34 13.02
CA ASN A 118 -6.21 -0.52 14.13
C ASN A 118 -6.46 -1.26 15.46
N TRP A 119 -6.57 -2.60 15.46
CA TRP A 119 -6.76 -3.41 16.68
C TRP A 119 -5.44 -3.74 17.40
N VAL A 120 -4.28 -3.34 16.85
CA VAL A 120 -2.98 -3.52 17.52
C VAL A 120 -2.70 -2.33 18.42
N ILE A 121 -2.75 -2.55 19.73
CA ILE A 121 -2.39 -1.57 20.77
C ILE A 121 -0.91 -1.74 21.13
N GLU A 122 -0.49 -2.99 21.36
CA GLU A 122 0.88 -3.37 21.67
C GLU A 122 1.55 -4.00 20.45
N LYS A 123 2.51 -3.28 19.87
CA LYS A 123 3.24 -3.73 18.68
C LYS A 123 4.19 -4.90 19.02
N PRO A 124 4.28 -5.93 18.15
CA PRO A 124 5.25 -7.00 18.33
C PRO A 124 6.68 -6.44 18.21
N LYS A 125 7.56 -6.85 19.14
CA LYS A 125 8.97 -6.43 19.17
C LYS A 125 9.91 -7.42 18.45
N SER A 126 9.44 -8.63 18.20
CA SER A 126 10.20 -9.71 17.59
C SER A 126 9.26 -10.65 16.83
N ARG A 127 9.82 -11.50 15.96
CA ARG A 127 9.08 -12.60 15.33
C ARG A 127 8.52 -13.55 16.38
N TYR A 128 7.41 -14.19 16.03
CA TYR A 128 6.87 -15.30 16.80
C TYR A 128 7.77 -16.53 16.68
N ALA A 129 7.85 -17.32 17.76
CA ALA A 129 8.61 -18.58 17.77
C ALA A 129 7.84 -19.72 17.08
N SER A 130 6.53 -19.79 17.29
CA SER A 130 5.64 -20.76 16.66
C SER A 130 4.45 -20.06 16.00
N LYS A 131 3.90 -20.61 14.92
CA LYS A 131 2.77 -19.96 14.23
C LYS A 131 1.47 -20.04 15.04
N VAL A 132 1.33 -21.09 15.84
CA VAL A 132 0.13 -21.41 16.63
C VAL A 132 0.58 -21.77 18.04
N GLU A 133 -0.06 -21.18 19.04
CA GLU A 133 0.24 -21.35 20.46
C GLU A 133 -1.03 -21.73 21.22
N ILE A 134 -0.91 -22.62 22.21
CA ILE A 134 -2.01 -22.94 23.12
C ILE A 134 -1.94 -21.95 24.28
N ILE A 135 -2.97 -21.13 24.46
CA ILE A 135 -3.06 -20.16 25.57
C ILE A 135 -3.58 -20.85 26.82
N PHE A 136 -4.60 -21.71 26.67
CA PHE A 136 -5.24 -22.43 27.77
C PHE A 136 -5.64 -23.84 27.32
N GLY A 137 -5.60 -24.81 28.23
CA GLY A 137 -5.89 -26.22 27.98
C GLY A 137 -4.67 -27.03 27.54
N ARG A 138 -4.86 -28.32 27.25
CA ARG A 138 -3.82 -29.24 26.79
C ARG A 138 -4.15 -29.76 25.40
N ALA A 139 -3.33 -29.43 24.43
CA ALA A 139 -3.50 -29.89 23.05
C ALA A 139 -2.16 -29.99 22.32
N GLU A 140 -2.10 -30.90 21.35
CA GLU A 140 -0.98 -31.05 20.42
C GLU A 140 -1.38 -30.57 19.02
N ILE A 141 -0.45 -29.91 18.35
CA ILE A 141 -0.63 -29.37 17.01
C ILE A 141 0.20 -30.22 16.05
N ASN A 142 -0.49 -30.85 15.09
CA ASN A 142 0.13 -31.71 14.09
C ASN A 142 -0.14 -31.18 12.68
N GLN A 143 0.77 -31.46 11.75
CA GLN A 143 0.61 -31.16 10.31
C GLN A 143 0.30 -29.68 10.04
N LEU A 144 1.02 -28.78 10.72
CA LEU A 144 0.86 -27.34 10.53
C LEU A 144 1.38 -26.91 9.15
N LEU A 145 0.47 -26.45 8.31
CA LEU A 145 0.74 -25.88 6.99
C LEU A 145 0.21 -24.45 6.96
N TYR A 146 1.04 -23.49 6.53
CA TYR A 146 0.60 -22.10 6.41
C TYR A 146 1.34 -21.33 5.32
N ASN A 147 0.68 -20.27 4.85
CA ASN A 147 1.25 -19.23 4.00
C ASN A 147 0.55 -17.90 4.34
N SER A 148 0.72 -16.88 3.50
CA SER A 148 0.13 -15.54 3.71
C SER A 148 -1.41 -15.51 3.65
N LYS A 149 -2.06 -16.49 3.04
CA LYS A 149 -3.53 -16.53 2.83
C LYS A 149 -4.24 -17.71 3.49
N SER A 150 -3.51 -18.70 4.01
CA SER A 150 -4.11 -19.90 4.58
C SER A 150 -3.29 -20.47 5.72
N ILE A 151 -3.98 -21.08 6.69
CA ILE A 151 -3.40 -21.80 7.83
C ILE A 151 -4.22 -23.07 8.01
N SER A 152 -3.60 -24.23 8.16
CA SER A 152 -4.31 -25.47 8.45
C SER A 152 -3.47 -26.38 9.33
N PHE A 153 -4.10 -27.05 10.27
CA PHE A 153 -3.45 -28.00 11.16
C PHE A 153 -4.47 -28.94 11.79
N GLN A 154 -3.99 -30.08 12.29
CA GLN A 154 -4.75 -30.98 13.13
C GLN A 154 -4.47 -30.64 14.60
N LEU A 155 -5.52 -30.44 15.38
CA LEU A 155 -5.45 -30.19 16.81
C LEU A 155 -5.94 -31.43 17.57
N LYS A 156 -5.06 -32.07 18.34
CA LYS A 156 -5.42 -33.17 19.25
C LYS A 156 -5.52 -32.60 20.66
N ALA A 157 -6.73 -32.28 21.11
CA ALA A 157 -6.98 -31.67 22.40
C ALA A 157 -7.34 -32.71 23.47
N LEU A 158 -6.54 -32.76 24.54
CA LEU A 158 -6.80 -33.58 25.73
C LEU A 158 -7.82 -32.91 26.67
N SER A 159 -7.93 -31.59 26.64
CA SER A 159 -8.94 -30.81 27.35
C SER A 159 -9.47 -29.69 26.46
N ALA A 160 -10.67 -29.16 26.77
CA ALA A 160 -11.10 -27.90 26.17
C ALA A 160 -10.11 -26.78 26.51
N GLY A 161 -10.02 -25.79 25.63
CA GLY A 161 -8.99 -24.77 25.71
C GLY A 161 -9.18 -23.60 24.75
N SER A 162 -8.16 -22.77 24.65
CA SER A 162 -8.06 -21.69 23.66
C SER A 162 -6.66 -21.63 23.06
N LEU A 163 -6.61 -21.24 21.80
CA LEU A 163 -5.36 -21.10 21.06
C LEU A 163 -5.24 -19.71 20.44
N GLN A 164 -4.01 -19.33 20.18
CA GLN A 164 -3.61 -18.14 19.45
C GLN A 164 -2.98 -18.53 18.13
N ILE A 165 -3.33 -17.81 17.08
CA ILE A 165 -2.59 -17.79 15.84
C ILE A 165 -1.74 -16.52 15.86
N ASN A 166 -0.42 -16.65 15.70
CA ASN A 166 0.52 -15.54 15.58
C ASN A 166 0.42 -14.89 14.20
N THR A 167 -0.78 -14.38 13.90
CA THR A 167 -1.18 -13.56 12.77
C THR A 167 -1.99 -12.41 13.36
N ILE A 168 -1.53 -11.18 13.17
CA ILE A 168 -2.34 -9.99 13.46
C ILE A 168 -3.61 -10.10 12.62
N TYR A 169 -4.76 -9.94 13.25
CA TYR A 169 -6.04 -10.01 12.57
C TYR A 169 -6.08 -9.02 11.41
N PHE A 170 -6.91 -9.30 10.40
CA PHE A 170 -7.32 -8.35 9.37
C PHE A 170 -8.68 -8.79 8.84
N PRO A 171 -9.61 -7.86 8.55
CA PRO A 171 -10.91 -8.18 7.98
C PRO A 171 -10.77 -9.11 6.77
N GLY A 172 -11.48 -10.24 6.79
CA GLY A 172 -11.41 -11.27 5.75
C GLY A 172 -10.86 -12.61 6.24
N TRP A 173 -10.20 -12.68 7.40
CA TRP A 173 -9.86 -13.98 7.99
C TRP A 173 -11.10 -14.73 8.45
N LYS A 174 -11.25 -15.97 7.97
CA LYS A 174 -12.29 -16.92 8.40
C LYS A 174 -11.65 -18.23 8.83
N PHE A 175 -12.08 -18.77 9.96
CA PHE A 175 -11.60 -20.05 10.49
C PHE A 175 -12.74 -21.06 10.55
N LYS A 176 -12.40 -22.31 10.30
CA LYS A 176 -13.29 -23.45 10.37
C LYS A 176 -12.67 -24.54 11.24
N MET A 177 -13.52 -25.18 12.03
CA MET A 177 -13.22 -26.39 12.81
C MET A 177 -14.12 -27.50 12.30
N ASN A 178 -13.53 -28.59 11.80
CA ASN A 178 -14.25 -29.71 11.17
C ASN A 178 -15.28 -29.21 10.12
N ASN A 179 -14.82 -28.34 9.21
CA ASN A 179 -15.58 -27.70 8.14
C ASN A 179 -16.70 -26.73 8.57
N LYS A 180 -16.93 -26.51 9.88
CA LYS A 180 -17.88 -25.52 10.40
C LYS A 180 -17.15 -24.23 10.77
N GLU A 181 -17.68 -23.09 10.34
CA GLU A 181 -17.09 -21.78 10.67
C GLU A 181 -17.17 -21.53 12.18
N ILE A 182 -16.08 -21.01 12.74
CA ILE A 182 -15.97 -20.71 14.17
C ILE A 182 -15.78 -19.22 14.39
N PRO A 183 -16.33 -18.66 15.48
CA PRO A 183 -16.04 -17.29 15.85
C PRO A 183 -14.57 -17.14 16.21
N ILE A 184 -13.97 -16.02 15.79
CA ILE A 184 -12.61 -15.63 16.16
C ILE A 184 -12.64 -14.41 17.05
N GLY A 185 -11.80 -14.41 18.09
CA GLY A 185 -11.49 -13.26 18.91
C GLY A 185 -10.18 -12.63 18.46
N TYR A 186 -10.09 -11.31 18.55
CA TYR A 186 -8.86 -10.54 18.33
C TYR A 186 -8.74 -9.38 19.33
N ASN A 187 -9.60 -9.39 20.37
CA ASN A 187 -9.60 -8.42 21.45
C ASN A 187 -8.51 -8.75 22.47
N ASN A 188 -7.27 -8.69 22.03
CA ASN A 188 -6.08 -8.74 22.87
C ASN A 188 -5.17 -7.56 22.47
N PRO A 189 -4.29 -7.07 23.35
CA PRO A 189 -3.48 -5.88 23.07
C PRO A 189 -2.66 -5.98 21.78
N ARG A 190 -2.26 -7.20 21.39
CA ARG A 190 -1.47 -7.46 20.18
C ARG A 190 -2.32 -7.63 18.92
N GLY A 191 -3.65 -7.66 19.04
CA GLY A 191 -4.55 -7.81 17.90
C GLY A 191 -4.47 -9.17 17.20
N LEU A 192 -4.00 -10.22 17.89
CA LEU A 192 -3.77 -11.55 17.31
C LEU A 192 -5.06 -12.38 17.25
N ILE A 193 -5.16 -13.28 16.29
CA ILE A 193 -6.33 -14.14 16.14
C ILE A 193 -6.33 -15.22 17.23
N THR A 194 -7.46 -15.40 17.90
CA THR A 194 -7.68 -16.38 18.97
C THR A 194 -9.02 -17.07 18.79
N PHE A 195 -9.15 -18.31 19.25
CA PHE A 195 -10.46 -18.97 19.37
C PHE A 195 -10.39 -20.15 20.34
N ALA A 196 -11.55 -20.52 20.87
CA ALA A 196 -11.70 -21.67 21.75
C ALA A 196 -11.79 -22.98 20.95
N PHE A 197 -11.35 -24.08 21.56
CA PHE A 197 -11.48 -25.42 21.01
C PHE A 197 -12.00 -26.40 22.06
N PRO A 198 -12.85 -27.37 21.68
CA PRO A 198 -13.29 -28.43 22.57
C PRO A 198 -12.22 -29.52 22.69
N GLN A 199 -12.38 -30.39 23.69
CA GLN A 199 -11.64 -31.64 23.76
C GLN A 199 -11.90 -32.51 22.51
N GLY A 200 -10.92 -33.31 22.10
CA GLY A 200 -11.00 -34.22 20.97
C GLY A 200 -10.06 -33.85 19.83
N THR A 201 -10.16 -34.59 18.73
CA THR A 201 -9.36 -34.33 17.53
C THR A 201 -10.16 -33.46 16.57
N ASN A 202 -9.63 -32.29 16.25
CA ASN A 202 -10.27 -31.30 15.40
C ASN A 202 -9.35 -30.88 14.26
N GLN A 203 -9.90 -30.75 13.06
CA GLN A 203 -9.20 -30.18 11.91
C GLN A 203 -9.50 -28.69 11.82
N ILE A 204 -8.46 -27.88 11.94
CA ILE A 204 -8.56 -26.43 11.86
C ILE A 204 -8.10 -25.96 10.48
N SER A 205 -8.88 -25.09 9.85
CA SER A 205 -8.49 -24.42 8.61
C SER A 205 -8.92 -22.95 8.64
N GLY A 206 -7.96 -22.05 8.40
CA GLY A 206 -8.14 -20.63 8.25
C GLY A 206 -7.83 -20.22 6.81
N ARG A 207 -8.66 -19.34 6.25
CA ARG A 207 -8.41 -18.70 4.95
C ARG A 207 -8.69 -17.21 5.03
N PHE A 208 -7.82 -16.44 4.39
CA PHE A 208 -8.01 -15.02 4.15
C PHE A 208 -8.82 -14.84 2.87
N THR A 209 -10.06 -14.35 3.01
CA THR A 209 -11.00 -14.15 1.91
C THR A 209 -11.14 -12.68 1.53
N GLU A 210 -11.84 -12.42 0.43
CA GLU A 210 -12.19 -11.05 0.07
C GLU A 210 -13.05 -10.37 1.14
N THR A 211 -12.87 -9.06 1.23
CA THR A 211 -13.72 -8.19 2.05
C THR A 211 -14.71 -7.46 1.13
N PRO A 212 -15.87 -7.02 1.63
CA PRO A 212 -16.80 -6.23 0.83
C PRO A 212 -16.15 -4.98 0.22
N LEU A 213 -15.25 -4.32 0.96
CA LEU A 213 -14.50 -3.15 0.47
C LEU A 213 -13.56 -3.51 -0.68
N ARG A 214 -12.77 -4.58 -0.55
CA ARG A 214 -11.85 -5.03 -1.60
C ARG A 214 -12.61 -5.48 -2.85
N LEU A 215 -13.72 -6.20 -2.67
CA LEU A 215 -14.60 -6.58 -3.77
C LEU A 215 -15.18 -5.37 -4.51
N ALA A 216 -15.61 -4.33 -3.78
CA ALA A 216 -16.09 -3.10 -4.39
C ALA A 216 -14.97 -2.38 -5.20
N ALA A 217 -13.76 -2.32 -4.64
CA ALA A 217 -12.60 -1.75 -5.34
C ALA A 217 -12.23 -2.53 -6.61
N ASP A 218 -12.32 -3.87 -6.57
CA ASP A 218 -12.08 -4.73 -7.72
C ASP A 218 -13.11 -4.48 -8.83
N ILE A 219 -14.40 -4.35 -8.46
CA ILE A 219 -15.49 -4.03 -9.41
C ILE A 219 -15.26 -2.66 -10.05
N ILE A 220 -14.95 -1.63 -9.26
CA ILE A 220 -14.68 -0.27 -9.77
C ILE A 220 -13.49 -0.29 -10.74
N SER A 221 -12.42 -1.01 -10.39
CA SER A 221 -11.23 -1.15 -11.24
C SER A 221 -11.56 -1.83 -12.57
N LEU A 222 -12.35 -2.90 -12.53
CA LEU A 222 -12.80 -3.60 -13.73
C LEU A 222 -13.67 -2.71 -14.61
N MET A 223 -14.60 -1.96 -14.02
CA MET A 223 -15.44 -0.99 -14.76
C MET A 223 -14.61 0.11 -15.42
N ALA A 224 -13.57 0.61 -14.75
CA ALA A 224 -12.66 1.60 -15.31
C ALA A 224 -11.89 1.06 -16.52
N ILE A 225 -11.41 -0.18 -16.45
CA ILE A 225 -10.73 -0.86 -17.57
C ILE A 225 -11.68 -1.02 -18.77
N ILE A 226 -12.90 -1.52 -18.52
CA ILE A 226 -13.91 -1.68 -19.57
C ILE A 226 -14.24 -0.34 -20.23
N PHE A 227 -14.39 0.71 -19.42
CA PHE A 227 -14.62 2.07 -19.92
C PHE A 227 -13.48 2.54 -20.83
N ILE A 228 -12.22 2.41 -20.40
CA ILE A 228 -11.05 2.80 -21.21
C ILE A 228 -11.02 2.03 -22.54
N ILE A 229 -11.19 0.70 -22.49
CA ILE A 229 -11.18 -0.15 -23.69
C ILE A 229 -12.32 0.25 -24.64
N SER A 230 -13.53 0.48 -24.13
CA SER A 230 -14.67 0.90 -24.95
C SER A 230 -14.42 2.23 -25.66
N ARG A 231 -13.78 3.20 -24.98
CA ARG A 231 -13.39 4.49 -25.56
C ARG A 231 -12.34 4.33 -26.65
N LEU A 232 -11.33 3.48 -26.44
CA LEU A 232 -10.30 3.20 -27.43
C LEU A 232 -10.88 2.54 -28.70
N ILE A 233 -11.82 1.59 -28.54
CA ILE A 233 -12.49 0.94 -29.66
C ILE A 233 -13.36 1.93 -30.43
N TYR A 234 -14.10 2.79 -29.73
CA TYR A 234 -14.95 3.81 -30.37
C TYR A 234 -14.11 4.80 -31.20
N VAL A 235 -13.00 5.31 -30.64
CA VAL A 235 -12.11 6.24 -31.35
C VAL A 235 -11.45 5.61 -32.57
N ARG A 236 -11.20 4.30 -32.58
CA ARG A 236 -10.64 3.61 -33.76
C ARG A 236 -11.64 3.45 -34.91
N LYS A 237 -12.94 3.50 -34.63
CA LYS A 237 -14.00 3.30 -35.62
C LYS A 237 -14.52 4.58 -36.28
N GLY A 238 -14.21 5.75 -35.74
CA GLY A 238 -14.56 7.06 -36.29
C GLY A 238 -13.33 7.75 -36.87
#